data_AF-A0A1Q3QAI9-F1
#
_entry.id   AF-A0A1Q3QAI9-F1
#
_cell.length_a   1.000
_cell.length_b   1.000
_cell.length_c   1.000
_cell.angle_alpha   90.00
_cell.angle_beta   90.00
_cell.angle_gamma   90.00
#
_symmetry.space_group_name_H-M   'P 1'
#
loop_
_entity.id
_entity.type
_entity.pdbx_description
1 polymer ?
#
loop_
_entity_poly.entity_id
_entity_poly.type
_entity_poly.pdbx_seq_one_letter_code
_entity_poly.pdbx_strand_id
1 'polypeptide(L)'
;MKKLGLLLTAFAVFVTLASAQKTGIIADVLKKSAEDKVTKMQELIGFNDDKAKKLNKLEFNFLLDVQKAENCCLCNKKKRIEKLQQKRDLELQQILTRDEYIKYDAVENERIKKQPLWAN
;
A
#
# COMPACT_ATOMS: atom_id res chain seq x y z
N MET A 1 -50.76 -2.86 -12.46
CA MET A 1 -49.37 -2.36 -12.42
C MET A 1 -48.74 -2.53 -11.02
N LYS A 2 -48.51 -3.76 -10.55
CA LYS A 2 -47.88 -4.03 -9.22
C LYS A 2 -46.68 -4.99 -9.29
N LYS A 3 -46.39 -5.55 -10.48
CA LYS A 3 -45.30 -6.52 -10.70
C LYS A 3 -44.02 -5.92 -11.30
N LEU A 4 -44.05 -4.64 -11.70
CA LEU A 4 -42.89 -3.96 -12.30
C LEU A 4 -41.93 -3.37 -11.24
N GLY A 5 -42.44 -3.01 -10.06
CA GLY A 5 -41.62 -2.47 -8.97
C GLY A 5 -40.73 -3.51 -8.29
N LEU A 6 -41.10 -4.80 -8.35
CA LEU A 6 -40.32 -5.88 -7.74
C LEU A 6 -39.08 -6.29 -8.57
N LEU A 7 -39.07 -5.98 -9.87
CA LEU A 7 -37.94 -6.29 -10.76
C LEU A 7 -36.81 -5.25 -10.67
N LEU A 8 -37.15 -4.00 -10.34
CA LEU A 8 -36.17 -2.91 -10.18
C LEU A 8 -35.36 -3.03 -8.88
N THR A 9 -35.94 -3.57 -7.80
CA THR A 9 -35.22 -3.82 -6.55
C THR A 9 -34.27 -5.01 -6.64
N ALA A 10 -34.60 -6.04 -7.43
CA ALA A 10 -33.72 -7.19 -7.64
C ALA A 10 -32.43 -6.82 -8.41
N PHE A 11 -32.50 -5.90 -9.38
CA PHE A 11 -31.33 -5.49 -10.17
C PHE A 11 -30.35 -4.62 -9.37
N ALA A 12 -30.84 -3.82 -8.43
CA ALA A 12 -30.00 -2.95 -7.60
C ALA A 12 -29.08 -3.74 -6.64
N VAL A 13 -29.46 -4.96 -6.24
CA VAL A 13 -28.64 -5.82 -5.35
C VAL A 13 -27.44 -6.43 -6.09
N PHE A 14 -27.53 -6.69 -7.40
CA PHE A 14 -26.39 -7.26 -8.15
C PHE A 14 -25.28 -6.25 -8.43
N VAL A 15 -25.61 -4.96 -8.59
CA VAL A 15 -24.61 -3.91 -8.86
C VAL A 15 -23.70 -3.66 -7.64
N THR A 16 -24.22 -3.82 -6.43
CA THR A 16 -23.44 -3.61 -5.20
C THR A 16 -22.48 -4.77 -4.91
N LEU A 17 -22.87 -6.03 -5.18
CA LEU A 17 -21.98 -7.19 -5.00
C LEU A 17 -20.75 -7.16 -5.92
N ALA A 18 -20.91 -6.78 -7.18
CA ALA A 18 -19.80 -6.73 -8.14
C ALA A 18 -18.74 -5.66 -7.76
N SER A 19 -19.19 -4.51 -7.24
CA SER A 19 -18.31 -3.44 -6.76
C SER A 19 -17.52 -3.87 -5.51
N ALA A 20 -18.16 -4.60 -4.59
CA ALA A 20 -17.52 -5.15 -3.41
C ALA A 20 -16.43 -6.18 -3.74
N GLN A 21 -16.70 -7.10 -4.69
CA GLN A 21 -15.71 -8.08 -5.15
C GLN A 21 -14.48 -7.41 -5.77
N LYS A 22 -14.67 -6.40 -6.62
CA LYS A 22 -13.57 -5.62 -7.20
C LYS A 22 -12.73 -4.92 -6.13
N THR A 23 -13.37 -4.38 -5.10
CA THR A 23 -12.68 -3.73 -3.97
C THR A 23 -11.85 -4.73 -3.17
N GLY A 24 -12.37 -5.94 -2.92
CA GLY A 24 -11.66 -7.02 -2.24
C GLY A 24 -10.40 -7.46 -2.99
N ILE A 25 -10.51 -7.70 -4.30
CA ILE A 25 -9.37 -8.10 -5.14
C ILE A 25 -8.26 -7.04 -5.10
N ILE A 26 -8.61 -5.75 -5.17
CA ILE A 26 -7.60 -4.69 -5.13
C ILE A 26 -6.91 -4.65 -3.76
N ALA A 27 -7.67 -4.80 -2.67
CA ALA A 27 -7.09 -4.84 -1.34
C ALA A 27 -6.10 -6.01 -1.18
N ASP A 28 -6.41 -7.18 -1.71
CA ASP A 28 -5.51 -8.34 -1.66
C ASP A 28 -4.22 -8.12 -2.47
N VAL A 29 -4.32 -7.50 -3.65
CA VAL A 29 -3.14 -7.13 -4.47
C VAL A 29 -2.25 -6.13 -3.74
N LEU A 30 -2.84 -5.10 -3.12
CA LEU A 30 -2.09 -4.10 -2.37
C LEU A 30 -1.43 -4.71 -1.12
N LYS A 31 -2.13 -5.62 -0.44
CA LYS A 31 -1.59 -6.36 0.71
C LYS A 31 -0.39 -7.19 0.28
N LYS A 32 -0.50 -7.95 -0.81
CA LYS A 32 0.60 -8.77 -1.33
C LYS A 32 1.80 -7.91 -1.74
N SER A 33 1.56 -6.78 -2.40
CA SER A 33 2.60 -5.81 -2.76
C SER A 33 3.36 -5.28 -1.52
N ALA A 34 2.63 -4.94 -0.45
CA ALA A 34 3.23 -4.53 0.82
C ALA A 34 4.06 -5.65 1.45
N GLU A 35 3.52 -6.87 1.50
CA GLU A 35 4.21 -8.06 2.02
C GLU A 35 5.52 -8.33 1.25
N ASP A 36 5.47 -8.35 -0.07
CA ASP A 36 6.65 -8.61 -0.91
C ASP A 36 7.72 -7.52 -0.74
N LYS A 37 7.31 -6.25 -0.65
CA LYS A 37 8.22 -5.13 -0.38
C LYS A 37 8.92 -5.33 0.97
N VAL A 38 8.17 -5.58 2.03
CA VAL A 38 8.73 -5.70 3.39
C VAL A 38 9.58 -6.95 3.53
N THR A 39 9.17 -8.09 2.96
CA THR A 39 9.99 -9.31 2.95
C THR A 39 11.34 -9.06 2.29
N LYS A 40 11.35 -8.43 1.11
CA LYS A 40 12.60 -8.06 0.43
C LYS A 40 13.46 -7.12 1.28
N MET A 41 12.85 -6.12 1.91
CA MET A 41 13.58 -5.19 2.79
C MET A 41 14.12 -5.89 4.03
N GLN A 42 13.37 -6.83 4.61
CA GLN A 42 13.78 -7.61 5.77
C GLN A 42 14.99 -8.50 5.44
N GLU A 43 14.95 -9.19 4.30
CA GLU A 43 16.07 -10.01 3.81
C GLU A 43 17.35 -9.18 3.60
N LEU A 44 17.22 -7.93 3.15
CA LEU A 44 18.36 -7.05 2.85
C LEU A 44 18.91 -6.33 4.09
N ILE A 45 18.04 -5.94 5.03
CA ILE A 45 18.38 -5.05 6.14
C ILE A 45 18.55 -5.83 7.46
N GLY A 46 17.80 -6.93 7.63
CA GLY A 46 17.87 -7.82 8.79
C GLY A 46 17.10 -7.34 10.02
N PHE A 47 16.05 -6.53 9.87
CA PHE A 47 15.19 -6.16 11.01
C PHE A 47 14.30 -7.34 11.44
N ASN A 48 13.85 -7.34 12.70
CA ASN A 48 13.11 -8.45 13.29
C ASN A 48 11.65 -8.56 12.79
N ASP A 49 11.03 -9.71 13.04
CA ASP A 49 9.67 -10.02 12.59
C ASP A 49 8.60 -9.08 13.15
N ASP A 50 8.81 -8.55 14.36
CA ASP A 50 7.90 -7.56 14.96
C ASP A 50 7.88 -6.25 14.16
N LYS A 51 9.06 -5.78 13.74
CA LYS A 51 9.18 -4.62 12.84
C LYS A 51 8.60 -4.96 11.48
N ALA A 52 8.88 -6.14 10.92
CA ALA A 52 8.30 -6.57 9.65
C ALA A 52 6.77 -6.55 9.67
N LYS A 53 6.15 -7.05 10.73
CA LYS A 53 4.68 -7.00 10.90
C LYS A 53 4.14 -5.58 10.95
N LYS A 54 4.83 -4.66 11.65
CA LYS A 54 4.45 -3.24 11.70
C LYS A 54 4.60 -2.57 10.33
N LEU A 55 5.69 -2.84 9.63
CA LEU A 55 5.95 -2.32 8.28
C LEU A 55 4.94 -2.81 7.26
N ASN A 56 4.56 -4.10 7.30
CA ASN A 56 3.51 -4.65 6.44
C ASN A 56 2.20 -3.89 6.59
N LYS A 57 1.80 -3.62 7.84
CA LYS A 57 0.60 -2.84 8.12
C LYS A 57 0.73 -1.40 7.64
N LEU A 58 1.88 -0.77 7.85
CA LEU A 58 2.16 0.60 7.39
C LEU A 58 2.06 0.72 5.87
N GLU A 59 2.83 -0.10 5.14
CA GLU A 59 2.89 -0.08 3.68
C GLU A 59 1.53 -0.42 3.06
N PHE A 60 0.82 -1.41 3.59
CA PHE A 60 -0.53 -1.73 3.12
C PHE A 60 -1.52 -0.57 3.30
N ASN A 61 -1.53 0.07 4.49
CA ASN A 61 -2.41 1.22 4.74
C ASN A 61 -2.04 2.41 3.85
N PHE A 62 -0.75 2.66 3.65
CA PHE A 62 -0.26 3.70 2.74
C PHE A 62 -0.78 3.47 1.32
N LEU A 63 -0.67 2.24 0.80
CA LEU A 63 -1.18 1.89 -0.53
C LEU A 63 -2.70 2.08 -0.65
N LEU A 64 -3.47 1.67 0.37
CA LEU A 64 -4.93 1.90 0.41
C LEU A 64 -5.27 3.39 0.38
N ASP A 65 -4.53 4.21 1.12
CA ASP A 65 -4.79 5.66 1.19
C ASP A 65 -4.35 6.38 -0.09
N VAL A 66 -3.28 5.93 -0.75
CA VAL A 66 -2.89 6.38 -2.08
C VAL A 66 -3.98 6.02 -3.09
N GLN A 67 -4.48 4.79 -3.09
CA GLN A 67 -5.56 4.36 -3.98
C GLN A 67 -6.82 5.23 -3.78
N LYS A 68 -7.18 5.54 -2.53
CA LYS A 68 -8.31 6.47 -2.24
C LYS A 68 -8.03 7.88 -2.77
N ALA A 69 -6.80 8.36 -2.63
CA ALA A 69 -6.40 9.68 -3.12
C ALA A 69 -6.45 9.77 -4.65
N GLU A 70 -6.01 8.73 -5.35
CA GLU A 70 -6.03 8.65 -6.81
C GLU A 70 -7.46 8.64 -7.38
N ASN A 71 -8.38 7.98 -6.68
CA ASN A 71 -9.79 7.89 -7.07
C ASN A 71 -10.63 9.13 -6.65
N CYS A 72 -10.03 10.14 -6.01
CA CYS A 72 -10.75 11.36 -5.67
C CYS A 72 -10.87 12.31 -6.88
N CYS A 73 -12.08 12.51 -7.40
CA CYS A 73 -12.32 13.35 -8.59
C CYS A 73 -12.10 14.86 -8.38
N LEU A 74 -12.29 15.38 -7.16
CA LEU A 74 -12.26 16.82 -6.85
C LEU A 74 -11.13 17.23 -5.89
N CYS A 75 -10.17 16.34 -5.63
CA CYS A 75 -9.04 16.62 -4.75
C CYS A 75 -7.81 17.05 -5.55
N ASN A 76 -6.94 17.86 -4.93
CA ASN A 76 -5.55 17.97 -5.39
C ASN A 76 -4.82 16.66 -5.04
N LYS A 77 -4.82 15.72 -5.99
CA LYS A 77 -4.26 14.37 -5.82
C LYS A 77 -2.78 14.40 -5.45
N LYS A 78 -1.99 15.23 -6.15
CA LYS A 78 -0.55 15.40 -5.91
C LYS A 78 -0.27 15.81 -4.46
N LYS A 79 -0.88 16.90 -3.99
CA LYS A 79 -0.70 17.40 -2.62
C LYS A 79 -1.15 16.38 -1.57
N ARG A 80 -2.18 15.58 -1.87
CA ARG A 80 -2.67 14.53 -0.96
C ARG A 80 -1.68 13.37 -0.87
N ILE A 81 -1.14 12.92 -1.99
CA ILE A 81 -0.13 11.85 -2.04
C ILE A 81 1.16 12.29 -1.36
N GLU A 82 1.63 13.53 -1.58
CA GLU A 82 2.81 14.08 -0.90
C GLU A 82 2.66 14.06 0.63
N LYS A 83 1.48 14.42 1.16
CA LYS A 83 1.19 14.32 2.60
C LYS A 83 1.20 12.88 3.11
N LEU A 84 0.69 11.94 2.32
CA LEU A 84 0.71 10.51 2.67
C LEU A 84 2.15 9.97 2.71
N GLN A 85 3.00 10.38 1.75
CA GLN A 85 4.42 10.03 1.73
C GLN A 85 5.14 10.57 2.96
N GLN A 86 4.96 11.86 3.29
CA GLN A 86 5.54 12.46 4.49
C GLN A 86 5.12 11.73 5.77
N LYS A 87 3.84 11.39 5.90
CA LYS A 87 3.33 10.64 7.05
C LYS A 87 3.97 9.24 7.12
N ARG A 88 4.03 8.53 6.00
CA ARG A 88 4.65 7.21 5.91
C ARG A 88 6.12 7.27 6.34
N ASP A 89 6.87 8.25 5.88
CA ASP A 89 8.29 8.40 6.22
C ASP A 89 8.52 8.67 7.72
N LEU A 90 7.65 9.47 8.34
CA LEU A 90 7.68 9.67 9.79
C LEU A 90 7.40 8.38 10.55
N GLU A 91 6.41 7.59 10.12
CA GLU A 91 6.08 6.30 10.76
C GLU A 91 7.19 5.25 10.53
N LEU A 92 7.85 5.26 9.36
CA LEU A 92 9.04 4.43 9.11
C LEU A 92 10.15 4.71 10.14
N GLN A 93 10.45 5.99 10.39
CA GLN A 93 11.47 6.40 11.37
C GLN A 93 11.10 6.05 12.82
N GLN A 94 9.82 5.83 13.12
CA GLN A 94 9.38 5.37 14.44
C GLN A 94 9.48 3.85 14.61
N ILE A 95 9.36 3.09 13.53
CA ILE A 95 9.41 1.62 13.55
C ILE A 95 10.86 1.13 13.47
N LEU A 96 11.65 1.75 12.60
CA LEU A 96 13.03 1.38 12.30
C LEU A 96 14.01 2.15 13.18
N THR A 97 15.15 1.54 13.50
CA THR A 97 16.30 2.31 14.01
C THR A 97 16.80 3.26 12.92
N ARG A 98 17.59 4.26 13.32
CA ARG A 98 18.21 5.18 12.35
C ARG A 98 18.98 4.44 11.25
N ASP A 99 19.77 3.44 11.63
CA ASP A 99 20.58 2.68 10.67
C ASP A 99 19.73 1.82 9.74
N GLU A 100 18.70 1.16 10.27
CA GLU A 100 17.73 0.41 9.47
C GLU A 100 16.98 1.34 8.50
N TYR A 101 16.56 2.53 8.95
CA TYR A 101 15.89 3.52 8.12
C TYR A 101 16.78 4.03 6.99
N ILE A 102 18.05 4.34 7.26
CA ILE A 102 19.00 4.78 6.21
C ILE A 102 19.16 3.69 5.16
N LYS A 103 19.28 2.42 5.58
CA LYS A 103 19.35 1.28 4.65
C LYS A 103 18.05 1.12 3.86
N TYR A 104 16.90 1.28 4.52
CA TYR A 104 15.58 1.20 3.89
C TYR A 104 15.43 2.26 2.78
N ASP A 105 15.70 3.53 3.10
CA ASP A 105 15.67 4.63 2.14
C ASP A 105 16.65 4.41 0.98
N ALA A 106 17.85 3.91 1.27
CA ALA A 106 18.86 3.66 0.25
C ALA A 106 18.46 2.52 -0.71
N VAL A 107 17.82 1.46 -0.21
CA VAL A 107 17.31 0.36 -1.04
C VAL A 107 16.07 0.80 -1.83
N GLU A 108 15.12 1.51 -1.22
CA GLU A 108 13.89 1.97 -1.88
C GLU A 108 14.20 2.93 -3.04
N ASN A 109 15.18 3.82 -2.86
CA ASN A 109 15.59 4.79 -3.88
C ASN A 109 16.69 4.28 -4.82
N GLU A 110 16.94 2.97 -4.86
CA GLU A 110 17.96 2.33 -5.70
C GLU A 110 19.39 2.92 -5.55
N ARG A 111 19.68 3.56 -4.41
CA ARG A 111 21.00 4.14 -4.11
C ARG A 111 22.02 3.04 -3.81
N ILE A 112 21.55 1.84 -3.47
CA ILE A 112 22.37 0.64 -3.31
C ILE A 112 21.90 -0.38 -4.35
N LYS A 113 22.70 -0.58 -5.40
CA LYS A 113 22.45 -1.62 -6.41
C LYS A 113 22.88 -2.99 -5.89
N LYS A 114 22.12 -4.02 -6.25
CA LYS A 114 22.43 -5.43 -5.97
C LYS A 114 23.53 -5.92 -6.93
N GLN A 115 24.72 -5.33 -6.85
CA GLN A 115 25.88 -5.73 -7.63
C GLN A 115 27.07 -6.05 -6.72
N PRO A 116 27.92 -7.03 -7.08
CA PRO A 116 29.19 -7.24 -6.39
C PRO A 116 30.01 -5.94 -6.39
N LEU A 117 30.70 -5.62 -5.29
CA LEU A 117 31.53 -4.41 -5.18
C LEU A 117 32.65 -4.32 -6.23
N TRP A 118 32.94 -5.44 -6.89
CA TRP A 118 33.97 -5.59 -7.92
C TRP A 118 33.40 -5.67 -9.35
N ALA A 119 32.08 -5.63 -9.51
CA ALA A 119 31.44 -5.55 -10.81
C ALA A 119 31.22 -4.07 -11.16
N ASN A 120 32.20 -3.47 -11.82
CA ASN A 120 32.06 -2.21 -12.55
C ASN A 120 31.74 -2.49 -14.02
#